data_AF-A0AAE0QYP6-F1
#
_entry.id   AF-A0AAE0QYP6-F1
#
_cell.length_a   1.000
_cell.length_b   1.000
_cell.length_c   1.000
_cell.angle_alpha   90.00
_cell.angle_beta   90.00
_cell.angle_gamma   90.00
#
_symmetry.space_group_name_H-M   'P 1'
#
loop_
_entity.id
_entity.type
_entity.pdbx_description
1 polymer ?
#
loop_
_entity_poly.entity_id
_entity_poly.type
_entity_poly.pdbx_seq_one_letter_code
_entity_poly.pdbx_strand_id
1 'polypeptide(L)'
;MESLPRSVEKKQTKNENPLKEISSAHDGSGEWFPVPDVSHNHDDDRLPIVKTCCGSLHCCCLLGQCTAEEKGSGPESQLEKYEWQLKILDEVLAASGSEERDQLLKDHQHSELCVLVHTLTEMVKSETAAELSAVHENQVKSSKEQHHREVEELKILHDEEKNALQETHTAAESALKEQIEQLTADLKLFTELKQRVKESTLKRDLQRNIQTHGSPGEFWEQEQESLLIVIEMKSERLQEQGSKLRQMEALVERNLALEDQVLQVLQQNEDLRVRIDNYQTLIHQLSKEQNELQEALEKQTLQSQKLSQEKEELLFKLLHRRDSCSSFHIPAVVPAEVSQS
;
A
#
# COMPACT_ATOMS: atom_id res chain seq x y z
N MET A 1 9.21 -55.64 -66.26
CA MET A 1 8.51 -54.34 -66.13
C MET A 1 8.27 -54.17 -64.65
N GLU A 2 8.80 -53.24 -63.89
CA GLU A 2 9.62 -52.05 -64.11
C GLU A 2 10.51 -51.85 -62.87
N SER A 3 11.62 -51.17 -63.06
CA SER A 3 12.66 -50.83 -62.09
C SER A 3 12.21 -49.74 -61.11
N LEU A 4 12.69 -49.76 -59.86
CA LEU A 4 13.22 -48.56 -59.17
C LEU A 4 14.03 -48.94 -57.88
N PRO A 5 14.95 -48.07 -57.42
CA PRO A 5 16.19 -48.46 -56.74
C PRO A 5 16.32 -48.07 -55.25
N ARG A 6 17.45 -48.48 -54.67
CA ARG A 6 18.09 -48.03 -53.40
C ARG A 6 18.33 -46.52 -53.33
N SER A 7 18.31 -45.95 -52.11
CA SER A 7 19.45 -45.26 -51.42
C SER A 7 18.93 -44.31 -50.31
N VAL A 8 19.33 -44.41 -49.03
CA VAL A 8 20.59 -43.99 -48.32
C VAL A 8 20.39 -42.68 -47.53
N GLU A 9 20.74 -42.75 -46.23
CA GLU A 9 21.14 -41.70 -45.26
C GLU A 9 20.15 -40.54 -44.95
N LYS A 10 19.94 -40.16 -43.68
CA LYS A 10 20.96 -39.57 -42.79
C LYS A 10 20.68 -39.82 -41.31
N LYS A 11 21.72 -40.29 -40.63
CA LYS A 11 21.94 -40.07 -39.19
C LYS A 11 22.15 -38.58 -38.94
N GLN A 12 21.57 -38.07 -37.86
CA GLN A 12 22.03 -36.82 -37.26
C GLN A 12 22.30 -37.07 -35.77
N THR A 13 23.59 -37.15 -35.48
CA THR A 13 24.20 -37.13 -34.15
C THR A 13 24.92 -35.80 -33.99
N LYS A 14 24.60 -35.04 -32.94
CA LYS A 14 25.47 -34.07 -32.21
C LYS A 14 24.60 -33.54 -31.06
N ASN A 15 24.83 -33.86 -29.79
CA ASN A 15 26.02 -33.61 -28.96
C ASN A 15 26.45 -32.13 -29.01
N GLU A 16 26.12 -31.36 -27.98
CA GLU A 16 27.10 -30.83 -27.02
C GLU A 16 26.40 -30.11 -25.86
N ASN A 17 27.09 -30.11 -24.73
CA ASN A 17 26.62 -29.94 -23.36
C ASN A 17 27.16 -28.58 -22.82
N PRO A 18 27.28 -28.36 -21.50
CA PRO A 18 26.51 -27.40 -20.70
C PRO A 18 27.31 -26.15 -20.30
N LEU A 19 26.64 -25.02 -20.03
CA LEU A 19 27.25 -23.92 -19.27
C LEU A 19 26.31 -23.35 -18.22
N LYS A 20 26.87 -23.30 -17.00
CA LYS A 20 26.34 -22.72 -15.77
C LYS A 20 26.38 -21.20 -15.85
N GLU A 21 25.32 -20.53 -15.42
CA GLU A 21 25.35 -19.21 -14.77
C GLU A 21 24.30 -19.27 -13.64
N ILE A 22 24.72 -19.45 -12.39
CA ILE A 22 24.82 -18.41 -11.36
C ILE A 22 23.49 -17.66 -11.19
N SER A 23 22.65 -18.11 -10.26
CA SER A 23 21.66 -17.24 -9.62
C SER A 23 22.09 -17.03 -8.18
N SER A 24 22.63 -15.83 -7.94
CA SER A 24 22.88 -15.24 -6.63
C SER A 24 21.57 -14.72 -6.04
N ALA A 25 21.44 -14.87 -4.73
CA ALA A 25 20.37 -14.35 -3.90
C ALA A 25 20.06 -12.86 -4.13
N HIS A 26 18.77 -12.54 -4.20
CA HIS A 26 18.15 -11.50 -3.36
C HIS A 26 16.62 -11.66 -3.44
N ASP A 27 16.05 -12.38 -2.48
CA ASP A 27 14.64 -12.16 -2.10
C ASP A 27 14.57 -10.80 -1.42
N GLY A 28 13.73 -9.91 -1.96
CA GLY A 28 13.67 -8.52 -1.52
C GLY A 28 12.59 -7.73 -2.23
N SER A 29 11.35 -8.16 -2.13
CA SER A 29 10.16 -7.29 -2.22
C SER A 29 8.98 -8.14 -1.74
N GLY A 30 8.33 -7.80 -0.65
CA GLY A 30 7.83 -6.46 -0.38
C GLY A 30 6.33 -6.64 -0.26
N GLU A 31 5.87 -6.64 0.98
CA GLU A 31 4.45 -6.69 1.33
C GLU A 31 3.70 -5.62 0.54
N TRP A 32 2.65 -6.06 -0.14
CA TRP A 32 1.65 -5.18 -0.72
C TRP A 32 0.88 -4.52 0.42
N PHE A 33 1.20 -3.28 0.75
CA PHE A 33 0.28 -2.39 1.46
C PHE A 33 -0.57 -1.62 0.45
N PRO A 34 -1.88 -1.43 0.70
CA PRO A 34 -2.71 -0.61 -0.15
C PRO A 34 -2.30 0.86 -0.05
N VAL A 35 -2.18 1.50 -1.21
CA VAL A 35 -2.00 2.94 -1.36
C VAL A 35 -3.32 3.62 -1.01
N PRO A 36 -3.37 4.57 -0.05
CA PRO A 36 -4.54 5.43 0.11
C PRO A 36 -4.54 6.49 -1.00
N ASP A 37 -5.68 6.58 -1.67
CA ASP A 37 -6.02 7.59 -2.66
C ASP A 37 -6.01 8.98 -2.01
N VAL A 38 -5.00 9.81 -2.31
CA VAL A 38 -4.94 11.22 -1.88
C VAL A 38 -5.53 12.08 -3.00
N SER A 39 -6.85 12.14 -3.02
CA SER A 39 -7.56 13.20 -3.73
C SER A 39 -7.50 14.49 -2.89
N HIS A 40 -6.83 15.49 -3.44
CA HIS A 40 -6.82 16.87 -2.97
C HIS A 40 -8.25 17.43 -2.87
N ASN A 41 -8.70 17.72 -1.65
CA ASN A 41 -9.58 18.84 -1.38
C ASN A 41 -8.82 19.77 -0.42
N HIS A 42 -8.26 20.85 -0.97
CA HIS A 42 -7.85 22.00 -0.18
C HIS A 42 -9.11 22.82 0.10
N ASP A 43 -9.76 22.53 1.22
CA ASP A 43 -10.61 23.50 1.90
C ASP A 43 -9.84 24.05 3.11
N ASP A 44 -9.67 25.35 3.05
CA ASP A 44 -8.83 26.21 3.87
C ASP A 44 -9.52 26.48 5.21
N ASP A 45 -9.54 25.50 6.12
CA ASP A 45 -10.01 25.71 7.50
C ASP A 45 -8.86 26.18 8.41
N ARG A 46 -8.42 27.41 8.14
CA ARG A 46 -7.89 28.30 9.18
C ARG A 46 -9.02 28.57 10.18
N LEU A 47 -9.15 27.71 11.19
CA LEU A 47 -9.96 28.04 12.37
C LEU A 47 -9.07 28.49 13.54
N PRO A 48 -9.44 29.60 14.20
CA PRO A 48 -8.58 30.33 15.10
C PRO A 48 -8.55 29.66 16.47
N ILE A 49 -7.37 29.25 16.93
CA ILE A 49 -7.13 29.01 18.36
C ILE A 49 -6.79 30.36 19.00
N VAL A 50 -7.77 31.25 19.00
CA VAL A 50 -7.98 32.30 20.01
C VAL A 50 -9.48 32.37 20.21
N LYS A 51 -10.06 31.29 20.76
CA LYS A 51 -11.34 31.42 21.44
C LYS A 51 -11.03 31.87 22.85
N THR A 52 -10.98 33.19 23.00
CA THR A 52 -11.44 33.90 24.18
C THR A 52 -12.75 33.25 24.66
N CYS A 53 -12.67 32.39 25.67
CA CYS A 53 -13.84 32.02 26.44
C CYS A 53 -14.12 33.14 27.46
N CYS A 54 -14.49 34.30 26.94
CA CYS A 54 -15.41 35.19 27.63
C CYS A 54 -16.82 34.64 27.37
N GLY A 55 -17.09 33.45 27.92
CA GLY A 55 -18.32 32.67 27.74
C GLY A 55 -19.24 32.67 28.95
N SER A 56 -18.94 33.48 29.96
CA SER A 56 -19.93 33.95 30.92
C SER A 56 -19.81 35.46 30.95
N LEU A 57 -20.93 36.14 30.68
CA LEU A 57 -21.11 37.59 30.65
C LEU A 57 -20.87 38.27 32.02
N HIS A 58 -20.02 37.70 32.88
CA HIS A 58 -19.84 38.12 34.27
C HIS A 58 -18.40 38.10 34.80
N CYS A 59 -17.36 37.83 33.99
CA CYS A 59 -15.99 37.71 34.54
C CYS A 59 -15.06 38.91 34.23
N CYS A 60 -15.37 39.79 33.28
CA CYS A 60 -14.55 40.98 32.98
C CYS A 60 -15.05 42.31 33.60
N CYS A 61 -16.08 42.29 34.45
CA CYS A 61 -16.60 43.50 35.11
C CYS A 61 -16.10 43.73 36.55
N LEU A 62 -15.13 42.95 37.06
CA LEU A 62 -14.64 43.09 38.45
C LEU A 62 -13.22 43.64 38.60
N LEU A 63 -12.66 44.25 37.56
CA LEU A 63 -11.42 45.06 37.66
C LEU A 63 -11.64 46.53 37.27
N GLY A 64 -12.87 47.01 37.41
CA GLY A 64 -13.31 48.34 37.01
C GLY A 64 -14.19 49.02 38.05
N GLN A 65 -13.85 48.92 39.33
CA GLN A 65 -14.33 49.83 40.36
C GLN A 65 -13.16 50.25 41.23
N CYS A 66 -12.43 51.28 40.77
CA CYS A 66 -11.66 52.12 41.68
C CYS A 66 -12.66 52.84 42.57
N THR A 67 -12.97 52.27 43.74
CA THR A 67 -13.53 53.05 44.83
C THR A 67 -12.43 53.98 45.31
N ALA A 68 -12.48 55.20 44.79
CA ALA A 68 -11.87 56.34 45.44
C ALA A 68 -12.50 56.47 46.83
N GLU A 69 -11.75 56.08 47.86
CA GLU A 69 -11.71 56.72 49.18
C GLU A 69 -10.73 55.93 50.10
N GLU A 70 -9.45 56.27 50.03
CA GLU A 70 -8.54 56.09 51.18
C GLU A 70 -7.89 57.42 51.49
N LYS A 71 -8.49 58.13 52.45
CA LYS A 71 -7.79 59.20 53.18
C LYS A 71 -6.82 58.55 54.16
N GLY A 72 -5.53 58.72 53.90
CA GLY A 72 -4.49 58.78 54.94
C GLY A 72 -3.55 57.57 55.08
N SER A 73 -2.53 57.50 54.23
CA SER A 73 -1.20 56.99 54.61
C SER A 73 -0.14 57.56 53.65
N GLY A 74 1.07 57.83 54.13
CA GLY A 74 2.15 58.40 53.32
C GLY A 74 2.69 57.39 52.29
N PRO A 75 3.44 57.83 51.26
CA PRO A 75 4.00 56.95 50.22
C PRO A 75 4.90 55.84 50.79
N GLU A 76 5.55 56.07 51.93
CA GLU A 76 6.34 55.06 52.65
C GLU A 76 5.48 53.91 53.22
N SER A 77 4.29 54.19 53.76
CA SER A 77 3.39 53.17 54.30
C SER A 77 2.78 52.27 53.23
N GLN A 78 2.58 52.79 52.02
CA GLN A 78 2.15 52.00 50.87
C GLN A 78 3.29 51.11 50.34
N LEU A 79 4.52 51.65 50.29
CA LEU A 79 5.72 50.89 49.93
C LEU A 79 5.94 49.70 50.88
N GLU A 80 5.84 49.91 52.20
CA GLU A 80 5.94 48.83 53.19
C GLU A 80 4.87 47.74 53.00
N LYS A 81 3.63 48.14 52.64
CA LYS A 81 2.54 47.18 52.31
C LYS A 81 2.91 46.33 51.10
N TYR A 82 3.43 46.93 50.03
CA TYR A 82 3.84 46.20 48.82
C TYR A 82 5.08 45.31 49.06
N GLU A 83 6.07 45.79 49.80
CA GLU A 83 7.25 44.99 50.16
C GLU A 83 6.86 43.75 50.99
N TRP A 84 5.92 43.91 51.92
CA TRP A 84 5.42 42.80 52.72
C TRP A 84 4.63 41.79 51.85
N GLN A 85 3.79 42.29 50.94
CA GLN A 85 3.07 41.44 49.99
C GLN A 85 4.02 40.66 49.05
N LEU A 86 5.12 41.28 48.62
CA LEU A 86 6.14 40.64 47.78
C LEU A 86 6.89 39.54 48.53
N LYS A 87 7.23 39.75 49.81
CA LYS A 87 7.88 38.72 50.64
C LYS A 87 7.02 37.48 50.79
N ILE A 88 5.72 37.66 51.03
CA ILE A 88 4.79 36.53 51.15
C ILE A 88 4.64 35.80 49.82
N LEU A 89 4.55 36.55 48.72
CA LEU A 89 4.45 35.94 47.39
C LEU A 89 5.71 35.13 47.06
N ASP A 90 6.90 35.65 47.40
CA ASP A 90 8.17 34.97 47.21
C ASP A 90 8.25 33.67 48.04
N GLU A 91 7.78 33.70 49.30
CA GLU A 91 7.67 32.50 50.15
C GLU A 91 6.70 31.45 49.56
N VAL A 92 5.54 31.88 49.05
CA VAL A 92 4.58 30.99 48.38
C VAL A 92 5.15 30.40 47.08
N LEU A 93 5.90 31.18 46.31
CA LEU A 93 6.51 30.70 45.06
C LEU A 93 7.74 29.81 45.31
N ALA A 94 8.47 30.03 46.40
CA ALA A 94 9.63 29.22 46.80
C ALA A 94 9.26 27.87 47.42
N ALA A 95 8.02 27.71 47.92
CA ALA A 95 7.55 26.46 48.50
C ALA A 95 7.49 25.32 47.47
N SER A 96 7.99 24.16 47.89
CA SER A 96 8.30 23.04 47.00
C SER A 96 7.12 22.12 46.72
N GLY A 97 6.13 22.08 47.61
CA GLY A 97 4.94 21.22 47.53
C GLY A 97 3.63 21.97 47.29
N SER A 98 2.64 21.32 46.68
CA SER A 98 1.29 21.92 46.51
C SER A 98 0.58 22.13 47.86
N GLU A 99 0.72 21.19 48.80
CA GLU A 99 0.15 21.33 50.15
C GLU A 99 0.81 22.44 50.96
N GLU A 100 2.14 22.59 50.84
CA GLU A 100 2.91 23.65 51.49
C GLU A 100 2.48 25.03 50.98
N ARG A 101 2.31 25.16 49.65
CA ARG A 101 1.80 26.38 49.01
C ARG A 101 0.36 26.69 49.40
N ASP A 102 -0.51 25.67 49.43
CA ASP A 102 -1.92 25.83 49.82
C ASP A 102 -2.05 26.23 51.31
N GLN A 103 -1.14 25.77 52.18
CA GLN A 103 -1.10 26.17 53.58
C GLN A 103 -0.61 27.61 53.75
N LEU A 104 0.46 28.02 53.07
CA LEU A 104 0.96 29.41 53.11
C LEU A 104 -0.06 30.42 52.59
N LEU A 105 -0.82 30.06 51.54
CA LEU A 105 -1.93 30.86 51.03
C LEU A 105 -3.08 30.98 52.04
N LYS A 106 -3.33 29.93 52.83
CA LYS A 106 -4.30 29.96 53.95
C LYS A 106 -3.80 30.81 55.11
N ASP A 107 -2.53 30.74 55.46
CA ASP A 107 -1.98 31.49 56.59
C ASP A 107 -1.97 33.01 56.32
N HIS A 108 -1.90 33.42 55.06
CA HIS A 108 -1.90 34.82 54.61
C HIS A 108 -3.22 35.28 53.95
N GLN A 109 -4.36 34.71 54.34
CA GLN A 109 -5.70 35.01 53.80
C GLN A 109 -6.12 36.49 53.86
N HIS A 110 -5.48 37.30 54.70
CA HIS A 110 -5.75 38.74 54.82
C HIS A 110 -5.05 39.59 53.75
N SER A 111 -4.12 39.01 52.99
CA SER A 111 -3.44 39.69 51.88
C SER A 111 -4.26 39.54 50.59
N GLU A 112 -4.66 40.67 49.99
CA GLU A 112 -5.38 40.71 48.71
C GLU A 112 -4.68 39.90 47.60
N LEU A 113 -3.34 39.93 47.56
CA LEU A 113 -2.54 39.18 46.60
C LEU A 113 -2.60 37.67 46.84
N CYS A 114 -2.60 37.22 48.09
CA CYS A 114 -2.72 35.78 48.42
C CYS A 114 -4.12 35.24 48.09
N VAL A 115 -5.17 36.03 48.32
CA VAL A 115 -6.54 35.67 47.93
C VAL A 115 -6.65 35.53 46.41
N LEU A 116 -6.06 36.46 45.65
CA LEU A 116 -6.05 36.38 44.18
C LEU A 116 -5.28 35.16 43.67
N VAL A 117 -4.09 34.90 44.21
CA VAL A 117 -3.27 33.73 43.83
C VAL A 117 -3.98 32.42 44.16
N HIS A 118 -4.60 32.31 45.34
CA HIS A 118 -5.38 31.14 45.71
C HIS A 118 -6.57 30.93 44.78
N THR A 119 -7.33 31.99 44.48
CA THR A 119 -8.48 31.93 43.57
C THR A 119 -8.08 31.53 42.15
N LEU A 120 -7.01 32.11 41.61
CA LEU A 120 -6.48 31.75 40.29
C LEU A 120 -5.96 30.30 40.28
N THR A 121 -5.32 29.86 41.36
CA THR A 121 -4.82 28.48 41.48
C THR A 121 -5.97 27.48 41.51
N GLU A 122 -7.04 27.75 42.26
CA GLU A 122 -8.24 26.90 42.28
C GLU A 122 -8.99 26.93 40.94
N MET A 123 -9.07 28.09 40.28
CA MET A 123 -9.62 28.19 38.92
C MET A 123 -8.82 27.33 37.94
N VAL A 124 -7.48 27.46 37.91
CA VAL A 124 -6.62 26.65 37.04
C VAL A 124 -6.71 25.16 37.38
N LYS A 125 -6.70 24.78 38.66
CA LYS A 125 -6.89 23.38 39.09
C LYS A 125 -8.24 22.82 38.60
N SER A 126 -9.32 23.58 38.74
CA SER A 126 -10.66 23.15 38.31
C SER A 126 -10.80 23.08 36.78
N GLU A 127 -10.25 24.04 36.04
CA GLU A 127 -10.25 24.07 34.58
C GLU A 127 -9.40 22.94 34.01
N THR A 128 -8.17 22.76 34.49
CA THR A 128 -7.30 21.64 34.08
C THR A 128 -7.89 20.28 34.43
N ALA A 129 -8.55 20.13 35.58
CA ALA A 129 -9.26 18.90 35.94
C ALA A 129 -10.46 18.65 35.01
N ALA A 130 -11.23 19.68 34.65
CA ALA A 130 -12.33 19.58 33.72
C ALA A 130 -11.86 19.23 32.30
N GLU A 131 -10.78 19.86 31.83
CA GLU A 131 -10.15 19.56 30.54
C GLU A 131 -9.63 18.12 30.49
N LEU A 132 -8.87 17.67 31.51
CA LEU A 132 -8.38 16.30 31.60
C LEU A 132 -9.52 15.28 31.66
N SER A 133 -10.59 15.59 32.40
CA SER A 133 -11.79 14.73 32.44
C SER A 133 -12.48 14.66 31.08
N ALA A 134 -12.60 15.77 30.36
CA ALA A 134 -13.21 15.80 29.03
C ALA A 134 -12.36 15.03 28.00
N VAL A 135 -11.03 15.17 28.05
CA VAL A 135 -10.11 14.40 27.20
C VAL A 135 -10.22 12.91 27.50
N HIS A 136 -10.22 12.51 28.78
CA HIS A 136 -10.39 11.12 29.18
C HIS A 136 -11.73 10.56 28.70
N GLU A 137 -12.82 11.30 28.90
CA GLU A 137 -14.16 10.87 28.47
C GLU A 137 -14.22 10.68 26.94
N ASN A 138 -13.64 11.60 26.19
CA ASN A 138 -13.55 11.50 24.73
C ASN A 138 -12.68 10.32 24.29
N GLN A 139 -11.54 10.09 24.95
CA GLN A 139 -10.67 8.94 24.68
C GLN A 139 -11.40 7.61 24.93
N VAL A 140 -12.13 7.51 26.06
CA VAL A 140 -12.92 6.32 26.39
C VAL A 140 -14.07 6.12 25.39
N LYS A 141 -14.75 7.19 24.96
CA LYS A 141 -15.79 7.10 23.93
C LYS A 141 -15.22 6.62 22.61
N SER A 142 -14.15 7.23 22.13
CA SER A 142 -13.49 6.86 20.87
C SER A 142 -12.99 5.41 20.90
N SER A 143 -12.35 4.98 21.99
CA SER A 143 -11.90 3.59 22.16
C SER A 143 -13.08 2.61 22.18
N LYS A 144 -14.19 2.93 22.85
CA LYS A 144 -15.39 2.10 22.85
C LYS A 144 -16.02 1.98 21.47
N GLU A 145 -16.12 3.09 20.75
CA GLU A 145 -16.65 3.10 19.37
C GLU A 145 -15.75 2.31 18.43
N GLN A 146 -14.43 2.43 18.56
CA GLN A 146 -13.48 1.65 17.77
C GLN A 146 -13.62 0.16 18.05
N HIS A 147 -13.62 -0.25 19.32
CA HIS A 147 -13.82 -1.66 19.68
C HIS A 147 -15.20 -2.18 19.23
N HIS A 148 -16.23 -1.34 19.27
CA HIS A 148 -17.55 -1.72 18.77
C HIS A 148 -17.52 -1.97 17.25
N ARG A 149 -16.85 -1.11 16.48
CA ARG A 149 -16.66 -1.29 15.04
C ARG A 149 -15.86 -2.55 14.73
N GLU A 150 -14.71 -2.75 15.39
CA GLU A 150 -13.87 -3.94 15.22
C GLU A 150 -14.65 -5.23 15.51
N VAL A 151 -15.46 -5.24 16.57
CA VAL A 151 -16.30 -6.40 16.91
C VAL A 151 -17.38 -6.64 15.85
N GLU A 152 -17.99 -5.59 15.31
CA GLU A 152 -19.03 -5.75 14.28
C GLU A 152 -18.44 -6.20 12.94
N GLU A 153 -17.29 -5.66 12.55
CA GLU A 153 -16.51 -6.13 11.38
C GLU A 153 -16.12 -7.60 11.53
N LEU A 154 -15.64 -8.01 12.71
CA LEU A 154 -15.32 -9.42 12.99
C LEU A 154 -16.54 -10.33 12.90
N LYS A 155 -17.72 -9.89 13.32
CA LYS A 155 -18.96 -10.67 13.16
C LYS A 155 -19.34 -10.82 11.70
N ILE A 156 -19.26 -9.75 10.92
CA ILE A 156 -19.57 -9.78 9.49
C ILE A 156 -18.62 -10.78 8.79
N LEU A 157 -17.32 -10.67 9.02
CA LEU A 157 -16.33 -11.59 8.46
C LEU A 157 -16.57 -13.04 8.90
N HIS A 158 -16.91 -13.27 10.18
CA HIS A 158 -17.25 -14.60 10.68
C HIS A 158 -18.47 -15.19 9.99
N ASP A 159 -19.54 -14.40 9.81
CA ASP A 159 -20.75 -14.84 9.15
C ASP A 159 -20.51 -15.10 7.66
N GLU A 160 -19.70 -14.28 6.98
CA GLU A 160 -19.27 -14.49 5.60
C GLU A 160 -18.46 -15.79 5.45
N GLU A 161 -17.44 -16.01 6.29
CA GLU A 161 -16.62 -17.23 6.28
C GLU A 161 -17.47 -18.47 6.55
N LYS A 162 -18.37 -18.39 7.53
CA LYS A 162 -19.30 -19.46 7.85
C LYS A 162 -20.22 -19.79 6.68
N ASN A 163 -20.77 -18.77 6.00
CA ASN A 163 -21.63 -18.96 4.84
C ASN A 163 -20.85 -19.58 3.68
N ALA A 164 -19.65 -19.08 3.37
CA ALA A 164 -18.79 -19.65 2.33
C ALA A 164 -18.41 -21.11 2.63
N LEU A 165 -18.11 -21.44 3.89
CA LEU A 165 -17.83 -22.81 4.31
C LEU A 165 -19.08 -23.70 4.16
N GLN A 166 -20.26 -23.19 4.49
CA GLN A 166 -21.51 -23.92 4.33
C GLN A 166 -21.86 -24.15 2.85
N GLU A 167 -21.66 -23.17 1.99
CA GLU A 167 -21.84 -23.29 0.53
C GLU A 167 -20.88 -24.32 -0.07
N THR A 168 -19.59 -24.24 0.26
CA THR A 168 -18.61 -25.22 -0.23
C THR A 168 -18.89 -26.63 0.27
N HIS A 169 -19.31 -26.77 1.53
CA HIS A 169 -19.73 -28.06 2.10
C HIS A 169 -20.96 -28.62 1.37
N THR A 170 -22.01 -27.83 1.17
CA THR A 170 -23.24 -28.29 0.50
C THR A 170 -23.00 -28.62 -0.98
N ALA A 171 -22.11 -27.89 -1.66
CA ALA A 171 -21.68 -28.19 -3.03
C ALA A 171 -20.87 -29.50 -3.10
N ALA A 172 -19.97 -29.75 -2.14
CA ALA A 172 -19.24 -31.01 -2.06
C ALA A 172 -20.18 -32.19 -1.74
N GLU A 173 -21.12 -32.00 -0.81
CA GLU A 173 -22.14 -33.00 -0.50
C GLU A 173 -23.03 -33.34 -1.69
N SER A 174 -23.48 -32.34 -2.47
CA SER A 174 -24.31 -32.57 -3.65
C SER A 174 -23.53 -33.31 -4.74
N ALA A 175 -22.28 -32.92 -4.99
CA ALA A 175 -21.39 -33.60 -5.94
C ALA A 175 -21.13 -35.07 -5.54
N LEU A 176 -20.93 -35.34 -4.24
CA LEU A 176 -20.76 -36.71 -3.76
C LEU A 176 -22.06 -37.52 -3.86
N LYS A 177 -23.23 -36.92 -3.59
CA LYS A 177 -24.53 -37.57 -3.79
C LYS A 177 -24.74 -37.95 -5.25
N GLU A 178 -24.45 -37.04 -6.19
CA GLU A 178 -24.53 -37.31 -7.63
C GLU A 178 -23.60 -38.46 -8.04
N GLN A 179 -22.36 -38.48 -7.55
CA GLN A 179 -21.44 -39.60 -7.80
C GLN A 179 -21.95 -40.94 -7.23
N ILE A 180 -22.51 -40.94 -6.02
CA ILE A 180 -23.11 -42.14 -5.43
C ILE A 180 -24.29 -42.62 -6.27
N GLU A 181 -25.16 -41.71 -6.73
CA GLU A 181 -26.30 -42.04 -7.57
C GLU A 181 -25.85 -42.63 -8.91
N GLN A 182 -24.86 -42.02 -9.56
CA GLN A 182 -24.27 -42.52 -10.80
C GLN A 182 -23.66 -43.91 -10.63
N LEU A 183 -22.81 -44.10 -9.61
CA LEU A 183 -22.21 -45.41 -9.31
C LEU A 183 -23.28 -46.45 -8.96
N THR A 184 -24.35 -46.05 -8.28
CA THR A 184 -25.47 -46.93 -7.96
C THR A 184 -26.22 -47.33 -9.23
N ALA A 185 -26.41 -46.41 -10.18
CA ALA A 185 -27.02 -46.70 -11.48
C ALA A 185 -26.13 -47.65 -12.29
N ASP A 186 -24.83 -47.40 -12.34
CA ASP A 186 -23.86 -48.27 -13.03
C ASP A 186 -23.85 -49.67 -12.42
N LEU A 187 -23.82 -49.78 -11.09
CA LEU A 187 -23.90 -51.08 -10.40
C LEU A 187 -25.20 -51.82 -10.72
N LYS A 188 -26.34 -51.14 -10.80
CA LYS A 188 -27.61 -51.74 -11.23
C LYS A 188 -27.52 -52.24 -12.67
N LEU A 189 -27.02 -51.42 -13.59
CA LEU A 189 -26.83 -51.80 -14.99
C LEU A 189 -25.90 -53.01 -15.14
N PHE A 190 -24.77 -53.03 -14.42
CA PHE A 190 -23.86 -54.17 -14.41
C PHE A 190 -24.51 -55.42 -13.84
N THR A 191 -25.32 -55.28 -12.79
CA THR A 191 -26.03 -56.40 -12.17
C THR A 191 -27.09 -56.97 -13.12
N GLU A 192 -27.87 -56.11 -13.78
CA GLU A 192 -28.84 -56.48 -14.80
C GLU A 192 -28.17 -57.12 -16.01
N LEU A 193 -27.05 -56.58 -16.49
CA LEU A 193 -26.28 -57.18 -17.59
C LEU A 193 -25.77 -58.57 -17.20
N LYS A 194 -25.22 -58.72 -15.99
CA LYS A 194 -24.76 -60.00 -15.47
C LYS A 194 -25.91 -60.99 -15.35
N GLN A 195 -27.09 -60.55 -14.92
CA GLN A 195 -28.30 -61.38 -14.88
C GLN A 195 -28.73 -61.79 -16.28
N ARG A 196 -28.83 -60.85 -17.23
CA ARG A 196 -29.14 -61.15 -18.64
C ARG A 196 -28.15 -62.13 -19.26
N VAL A 197 -26.85 -62.04 -18.94
CA VAL A 197 -25.84 -63.00 -19.41
C VAL A 197 -26.06 -64.38 -18.78
N LYS A 198 -26.39 -64.46 -17.49
CA LYS A 198 -26.71 -65.73 -16.81
C LYS A 198 -27.99 -66.38 -17.35
N GLU A 199 -29.02 -65.58 -17.58
CA GLU A 199 -30.32 -66.01 -18.10
C GLU A 199 -30.27 -66.25 -19.60
N SER A 200 -29.30 -65.65 -20.29
CA SER A 200 -29.11 -65.77 -21.73
C SER A 200 -29.13 -67.23 -22.12
N THR A 201 -30.12 -67.55 -22.92
CA THR A 201 -30.26 -68.87 -23.49
C THR A 201 -29.19 -69.11 -24.54
N LEU A 202 -28.44 -68.09 -24.97
CA LEU A 202 -27.40 -68.17 -26.00
C LEU A 202 -26.44 -69.34 -25.78
N LYS A 203 -25.88 -69.53 -24.58
CA LYS A 203 -24.98 -70.66 -24.32
C LYS A 203 -25.68 -72.00 -24.46
N ARG A 204 -26.93 -72.09 -23.98
CA ARG A 204 -27.76 -73.30 -24.03
C ARG A 204 -28.31 -73.59 -25.43
N ASP A 205 -28.63 -72.55 -26.19
CA ASP A 205 -29.16 -72.60 -27.55
C ASP A 205 -28.04 -72.87 -28.54
N LEU A 206 -26.85 -72.29 -28.35
CA LEU A 206 -25.63 -72.72 -29.04
C LEU A 206 -25.36 -74.19 -28.77
N GLN A 207 -25.36 -74.62 -27.50
CA GLN A 207 -25.13 -76.02 -27.16
C GLN A 207 -26.23 -76.96 -27.71
N ARG A 208 -27.50 -76.55 -27.69
CA ARG A 208 -28.63 -77.29 -28.30
C ARG A 208 -28.50 -77.33 -29.81
N ASN A 209 -28.13 -76.23 -30.46
CA ASN A 209 -27.92 -76.16 -31.90
C ASN A 209 -26.78 -77.10 -32.31
N ILE A 210 -25.68 -77.09 -31.55
CA ILE A 210 -24.54 -78.00 -31.70
C ILE A 210 -24.97 -79.47 -31.56
N GLN A 211 -25.88 -79.77 -30.62
CA GLN A 211 -26.41 -81.12 -30.42
C GLN A 211 -27.43 -81.53 -31.49
N THR A 212 -28.19 -80.57 -32.04
CA THR A 212 -29.31 -80.83 -32.97
C THR A 212 -28.85 -80.88 -34.43
N HIS A 213 -27.87 -80.04 -34.78
CA HIS A 213 -27.37 -79.86 -36.14
C HIS A 213 -25.92 -80.30 -36.31
N GLY A 214 -25.29 -80.83 -35.25
CA GLY A 214 -23.86 -81.12 -35.19
C GLY A 214 -23.05 -79.90 -34.78
N SER A 215 -21.73 -80.07 -34.55
CA SER A 215 -20.80 -78.92 -34.40
C SER A 215 -21.15 -77.85 -35.43
N PRO A 216 -21.15 -76.55 -35.10
CA PRO A 216 -21.40 -75.52 -36.10
C PRO A 216 -20.38 -75.80 -37.20
N GLY A 217 -20.86 -76.18 -38.38
CA GLY A 217 -19.96 -76.63 -39.45
C GLY A 217 -18.96 -75.53 -39.78
N GLU A 218 -17.94 -75.86 -40.58
CA GLU A 218 -16.85 -74.97 -41.00
C GLU A 218 -17.29 -73.53 -41.33
N PHE A 219 -18.50 -73.33 -41.85
CA PHE A 219 -19.10 -72.03 -42.10
C PHE A 219 -19.18 -71.08 -40.88
N TRP A 220 -19.63 -71.54 -39.72
CA TRP A 220 -19.78 -70.66 -38.54
C TRP A 220 -18.44 -70.36 -37.87
N GLU A 221 -17.51 -71.32 -37.92
CA GLU A 221 -16.13 -71.12 -37.49
C GLU A 221 -15.45 -70.08 -38.38
N GLN A 222 -15.63 -70.17 -39.70
CA GLN A 222 -15.16 -69.16 -40.67
C GLN A 222 -15.76 -67.77 -40.45
N GLU A 223 -17.07 -67.69 -40.18
CA GLU A 223 -17.72 -66.40 -39.89
C GLU A 223 -17.19 -65.79 -38.57
N GLN A 224 -16.97 -66.61 -37.55
CA GLN A 224 -16.38 -66.17 -36.29
C GLN A 224 -14.93 -65.68 -36.47
N GLU A 225 -14.13 -66.38 -37.27
CA GLU A 225 -12.76 -65.96 -37.63
C GLU A 225 -12.76 -64.66 -38.43
N SER A 226 -13.68 -64.50 -39.40
CA SER A 226 -13.86 -63.27 -40.17
C SER A 226 -14.20 -62.07 -39.29
N LEU A 227 -15.13 -62.25 -38.33
CA LEU A 227 -15.50 -61.19 -37.39
C LEU A 227 -14.34 -60.83 -36.44
N LEU A 228 -13.53 -61.80 -36.01
CA LEU A 228 -12.35 -61.55 -35.18
C LEU A 228 -11.36 -60.62 -35.92
N ILE A 229 -11.08 -60.89 -37.19
CA ILE A 229 -10.20 -60.05 -38.02
C ILE A 229 -10.74 -58.62 -38.12
N VAL A 230 -12.04 -58.46 -38.36
CA VAL A 230 -12.66 -57.11 -38.43
C VAL A 230 -12.55 -56.38 -37.08
N ILE A 231 -12.72 -57.08 -35.96
CA ILE A 231 -12.56 -56.50 -34.62
C ILE A 231 -11.11 -56.07 -34.39
N GLU A 232 -10.14 -56.90 -34.74
CA GLU A 232 -8.71 -56.57 -34.64
C GLU A 232 -8.39 -55.32 -35.47
N MET A 233 -8.81 -55.26 -36.74
CA MET A 233 -8.64 -54.08 -37.59
C MET A 233 -9.29 -52.82 -37.02
N LYS A 234 -10.49 -52.93 -36.44
CA LYS A 234 -11.16 -51.79 -35.81
C LYS A 234 -10.46 -51.36 -34.52
N SER A 235 -9.90 -52.30 -33.77
CA SER A 235 -9.17 -52.03 -32.53
C SER A 235 -7.85 -51.32 -32.81
N GLU A 236 -7.10 -51.75 -33.83
CA GLU A 236 -5.91 -51.06 -34.31
C GLU A 236 -6.22 -49.63 -34.75
N ARG A 237 -7.29 -49.44 -35.54
CA ARG A 237 -7.72 -48.10 -35.98
C ARG A 237 -8.10 -47.19 -34.80
N LEU A 238 -8.76 -47.73 -33.78
CA LEU A 238 -9.08 -46.97 -32.55
C LEU A 238 -7.81 -46.60 -31.79
N GLN A 239 -6.83 -47.49 -31.69
CA GLN A 239 -5.55 -47.21 -31.05
C GLN A 239 -4.75 -46.12 -31.79
N GLU A 240 -4.76 -46.14 -33.13
CA GLU A 240 -4.17 -45.07 -33.95
C GLU A 240 -4.86 -43.72 -33.72
N GLN A 241 -6.19 -43.70 -33.70
CA GLN A 241 -6.96 -42.49 -33.40
C GLN A 241 -6.68 -41.97 -32.00
N GLY A 242 -6.61 -42.85 -30.99
CA GLY A 242 -6.24 -42.47 -29.63
C GLY A 242 -4.82 -41.92 -29.52
N SER A 243 -3.89 -42.42 -30.34
CA SER A 243 -2.53 -41.88 -30.40
C SER A 243 -2.45 -40.51 -31.06
N LYS A 244 -3.27 -40.25 -32.09
CA LYS A 244 -3.42 -38.92 -32.70
C LYS A 244 -4.07 -37.92 -31.73
N LEU A 245 -5.08 -38.36 -30.97
CA LEU A 245 -5.73 -37.52 -29.97
C LEU A 245 -4.72 -37.05 -28.90
N ARG A 246 -3.92 -37.97 -28.34
CA ARG A 246 -2.84 -37.63 -27.40
C ARG A 246 -1.81 -36.64 -27.96
N GLN A 247 -1.46 -36.76 -29.24
CA GLN A 247 -0.56 -35.80 -29.88
C GLN A 247 -1.20 -34.42 -29.98
N MET A 248 -2.50 -34.36 -30.30
CA MET A 248 -3.25 -33.11 -30.37
C MET A 248 -3.38 -32.45 -29.00
N GLU A 249 -3.68 -33.21 -27.94
CA GLU A 249 -3.70 -32.73 -26.55
C GLU A 249 -2.37 -32.08 -26.17
N ALA A 250 -1.24 -32.76 -26.44
CA ALA A 250 0.09 -32.22 -26.16
C ALA A 250 0.43 -30.97 -27.00
N LEU A 251 -0.17 -30.80 -28.17
CA LEU A 251 -0.02 -29.56 -28.97
C LEU A 251 -0.83 -28.42 -28.37
N VAL A 252 -2.05 -28.69 -27.89
CA VAL A 252 -2.88 -27.70 -27.19
C VAL A 252 -2.18 -27.21 -25.93
N GLU A 253 -1.64 -28.10 -25.10
CA GLU A 253 -0.89 -27.72 -23.90
C GLU A 253 0.30 -26.81 -24.22
N ARG A 254 1.08 -27.14 -25.26
CA ARG A 254 2.19 -26.27 -25.71
C ARG A 254 1.71 -24.94 -26.25
N ASN A 255 0.58 -24.91 -26.94
CA ASN A 255 0.01 -23.68 -27.48
C ASN A 255 -0.43 -22.75 -26.36
N LEU A 256 -1.11 -23.27 -25.32
CA LEU A 256 -1.45 -22.50 -24.12
C LEU A 256 -0.21 -21.94 -23.43
N ALA A 257 0.83 -22.75 -23.24
CA ALA A 257 2.09 -22.29 -22.63
C ALA A 257 2.77 -21.17 -23.44
N LEU A 258 2.67 -21.22 -24.78
CA LEU A 258 3.18 -20.15 -25.65
C LEU A 258 2.31 -18.90 -25.57
N GLU A 259 0.98 -19.02 -25.44
CA GLU A 259 0.08 -17.89 -25.22
C GLU A 259 0.41 -17.17 -23.91
N ASP A 260 0.64 -17.91 -22.83
CA ASP A 260 1.08 -17.35 -21.54
C ASP A 260 2.41 -16.60 -21.67
N GLN A 261 3.38 -17.17 -22.41
CA GLN A 261 4.67 -16.51 -22.66
C GLN A 261 4.50 -15.22 -23.47
N VAL A 262 3.61 -15.20 -24.46
CA VAL A 262 3.30 -13.99 -25.24
C VAL A 262 2.69 -12.92 -24.33
N LEU A 263 1.74 -13.28 -23.48
CA LEU A 263 1.14 -12.35 -22.52
C LEU A 263 2.18 -11.75 -21.58
N GLN A 264 3.10 -12.58 -21.05
CA GLN A 264 4.18 -12.12 -20.18
C GLN A 264 5.10 -11.12 -20.90
N VAL A 265 5.47 -11.41 -22.15
CA VAL A 265 6.32 -10.50 -22.95
C VAL A 265 5.60 -9.19 -23.26
N LEU A 266 4.29 -9.24 -23.55
CA LEU A 266 3.49 -8.03 -23.78
C LEU A 266 3.41 -7.16 -22.51
N GLN A 267 3.20 -7.78 -21.35
CA GLN A 267 3.22 -7.07 -20.07
C GLN A 267 4.57 -6.39 -19.82
N GLN A 268 5.68 -7.12 -20.02
CA GLN A 268 7.03 -6.55 -19.89
C GLN A 268 7.27 -5.39 -20.87
N ASN A 269 6.71 -5.46 -22.09
CA ASN A 269 6.82 -4.38 -23.05
C ASN A 269 6.09 -3.12 -22.57
N GLU A 270 4.91 -3.28 -21.99
CA GLU A 270 4.14 -2.17 -21.44
C GLU A 270 4.84 -1.52 -20.23
N ASP A 271 5.40 -2.34 -19.33
CA ASP A 271 6.21 -1.83 -18.21
C ASP A 271 7.39 -1.00 -18.70
N LEU A 272 8.07 -1.44 -19.78
CA LEU A 272 9.17 -0.69 -20.39
C LEU A 272 8.67 0.61 -21.05
N ARG A 273 7.50 0.61 -21.69
CA ARG A 273 6.89 1.82 -22.27
C ARG A 273 6.61 2.87 -21.19
N VAL A 274 5.98 2.46 -20.10
CA VAL A 274 5.72 3.35 -18.95
C VAL A 274 7.02 3.93 -18.39
N ARG A 275 8.08 3.12 -18.26
CA ARG A 275 9.40 3.62 -17.83
C ARG A 275 9.98 4.64 -18.82
N ILE A 276 9.86 4.40 -20.12
CA ILE A 276 10.33 5.33 -21.15
C ILE A 276 9.58 6.66 -21.04
N ASP A 277 8.26 6.64 -20.88
CA ASP A 277 7.45 7.86 -20.76
C ASP A 277 7.81 8.66 -19.50
N ASN A 278 8.13 7.99 -18.39
CA ASN A 278 8.65 8.63 -17.19
C ASN A 278 10.00 9.31 -17.43
N TYR A 279 10.94 8.63 -18.10
CA TYR A 279 12.23 9.23 -18.44
C TYR A 279 12.08 10.39 -19.42
N GLN A 280 11.18 10.32 -20.39
CA GLN A 280 10.90 11.42 -21.30
C GLN A 280 10.36 12.64 -20.56
N THR A 281 9.45 12.43 -19.61
CA THR A 281 8.93 13.50 -18.74
C THR A 281 10.05 14.16 -17.93
N LEU A 282 10.94 13.34 -17.34
CA LEU A 282 12.10 13.85 -16.61
C LEU A 282 13.05 14.65 -17.49
N ILE A 283 13.35 14.17 -18.71
CA ILE A 283 14.19 14.87 -19.68
C ILE A 283 13.57 16.23 -20.04
N HIS A 284 12.26 16.28 -20.28
CA HIS A 284 11.57 17.54 -20.56
C HIS A 284 11.65 18.52 -19.38
N GLN A 285 11.47 18.03 -18.14
CA GLN A 285 11.58 18.86 -16.94
C GLN A 285 13.00 19.41 -16.74
N LEU A 286 14.03 18.57 -16.84
CA LEU A 286 15.43 19.00 -16.72
C LEU A 286 15.82 19.99 -17.84
N SER A 287 15.32 19.77 -19.06
CA SER A 287 15.55 20.71 -20.18
C SER A 287 14.92 22.07 -19.90
N LYS A 288 13.74 22.10 -19.29
CA LYS A 288 13.06 23.34 -18.88
C LYS A 288 13.87 24.07 -17.81
N GLU A 289 14.30 23.37 -16.76
CA GLU A 289 15.13 23.94 -15.70
C GLU A 289 16.46 24.47 -16.23
N GLN A 290 17.10 23.75 -17.15
CA GLN A 290 18.33 24.20 -17.82
C GLN A 290 18.11 25.51 -18.58
N ASN A 291 17.02 25.63 -19.34
CA ASN A 291 16.69 26.86 -20.06
C ASN A 291 16.43 28.03 -19.10
N GLU A 292 15.67 27.80 -18.01
CA GLU A 292 15.39 28.82 -16.99
C GLU A 292 16.67 29.33 -16.30
N LEU A 293 17.59 28.43 -15.96
CA LEU A 293 18.89 28.78 -15.39
C LEU A 293 19.76 29.58 -16.37
N GLN A 294 19.74 29.20 -17.65
CA GLN A 294 20.48 29.90 -18.69
C GLN A 294 19.95 31.32 -18.89
N GLU A 295 18.63 31.51 -18.93
CA GLU A 295 18.02 32.85 -18.96
C GLU A 295 18.37 33.69 -17.73
N ALA A 296 18.39 33.08 -16.54
CA ALA A 296 18.76 33.78 -15.32
C ALA A 296 20.23 34.23 -15.34
N LEU A 297 21.12 33.36 -15.84
CA LEU A 297 22.53 33.67 -16.03
C LEU A 297 22.74 34.82 -17.03
N GLU A 298 22.05 34.80 -18.17
CA GLU A 298 22.08 35.88 -19.16
C GLU A 298 21.61 37.22 -18.55
N LYS A 299 20.53 37.21 -17.77
CA LYS A 299 20.05 38.41 -17.04
C LYS A 299 21.09 38.91 -16.04
N GLN A 300 21.72 38.02 -15.28
CA GLN A 300 22.74 38.39 -14.28
C GLN A 300 24.01 38.95 -14.93
N THR A 301 24.47 38.36 -16.04
CA THR A 301 25.63 38.84 -16.79
C THR A 301 25.39 40.23 -17.37
N LEU A 302 24.19 40.48 -17.93
CA LEU A 302 23.79 41.81 -18.42
C LEU A 302 23.79 42.86 -17.29
N GLN A 303 23.23 42.52 -16.12
CA GLN A 303 23.25 43.41 -14.95
C GLN A 303 24.68 43.67 -14.45
N SER A 304 25.52 42.65 -14.41
CA SER A 304 26.94 42.79 -14.03
C SER A 304 27.69 43.71 -14.98
N GLN A 305 27.48 43.57 -16.29
CA GLN A 305 28.06 44.45 -17.30
C GLN A 305 27.62 45.91 -17.10
N LYS A 306 26.32 46.12 -16.84
CA LYS A 306 25.77 47.45 -16.56
C LYS A 306 26.40 48.09 -15.32
N LEU A 307 26.48 47.35 -14.22
CA LEU A 307 27.13 47.82 -12.99
C LEU A 307 28.62 48.09 -13.19
N SER A 308 29.31 47.31 -14.02
CA SER A 308 30.72 47.54 -14.38
C SER A 308 30.88 48.86 -15.14
N GLN A 309 30.00 49.14 -16.10
CA GLN A 309 29.98 50.42 -16.82
C GLN A 309 29.71 51.59 -15.87
N GLU A 310 28.70 51.50 -15.01
CA GLU A 310 28.40 52.52 -14.00
C GLU A 310 29.59 52.74 -13.04
N LYS A 311 30.26 51.66 -12.61
CA LYS A 311 31.47 51.74 -11.79
C LYS A 311 32.59 52.49 -12.51
N GLU A 312 32.85 52.18 -13.78
CA GLU A 312 33.87 52.87 -14.60
C GLU A 312 33.53 54.36 -14.79
N GLU A 313 32.27 54.69 -15.05
CA GLU A 313 31.80 56.08 -15.15
C GLU A 313 32.00 56.85 -13.83
N LEU A 314 31.71 56.23 -12.69
CA LEU A 314 31.91 56.82 -11.37
C LEU A 314 33.41 57.00 -11.06
N LEU A 315 34.24 56.01 -11.36
CA LEU A 315 35.70 56.13 -11.23
C LEU A 315 36.25 57.27 -12.10
N PHE A 316 35.78 57.39 -13.34
CA PHE A 316 36.13 58.49 -14.23
C PHE A 316 35.76 59.84 -13.59
N LYS A 317 34.53 60.00 -13.09
CA LYS A 317 34.08 61.22 -12.40
C LYS A 317 34.91 61.54 -11.15
N LEU A 318 35.33 60.54 -10.39
CA LEU A 318 36.17 60.72 -9.19
C LEU A 318 37.59 61.16 -9.53
N LEU A 319 38.25 60.51 -10.52
CA LEU A 319 39.58 60.92 -10.96
C LEU A 319 39.58 62.36 -11.50
N HIS A 320 38.59 62.72 -12.31
CA HIS A 320 38.53 64.05 -12.93
C HIS A 320 38.02 65.14 -11.98
N ARG A 321 37.34 64.80 -10.86
CA ARG A 321 37.09 65.74 -9.75
C ARG A 321 38.32 65.92 -8.85
N ARG A 322 39.21 64.93 -8.78
CA ARG A 322 40.43 64.96 -7.96
C ARG A 322 41.54 65.82 -8.55
N ASP A 323 41.46 66.13 -9.84
CA ASP A 323 42.25 67.20 -10.48
C ASP A 323 41.93 68.61 -9.91
N SER A 324 40.93 68.71 -9.01
CA SER A 324 40.63 69.93 -8.24
C SER A 324 40.97 69.86 -6.74
N CYS A 325 41.47 68.74 -6.16
CA CYS A 325 42.22 68.65 -4.88
C CYS A 325 42.52 67.20 -4.39
N SER A 326 43.82 66.90 -4.21
CA SER A 326 44.50 66.00 -3.23
C SER A 326 44.15 64.51 -3.03
N SER A 327 45.18 63.69 -3.29
CA SER A 327 45.61 62.38 -2.74
C SER A 327 44.73 61.57 -1.77
N PHE A 328 44.28 60.40 -2.23
CA PHE A 328 44.05 59.16 -1.47
C PHE A 328 44.63 57.94 -2.22
N HIS A 329 45.42 57.16 -1.49
CA HIS A 329 46.08 55.92 -1.91
C HIS A 329 45.03 54.82 -2.17
N ILE A 330 45.18 54.08 -3.28
CA ILE A 330 44.46 52.82 -3.52
C ILE A 330 45.44 51.69 -3.16
N PRO A 331 45.16 50.84 -2.16
CA PRO A 331 45.94 49.63 -1.93
C PRO A 331 45.71 48.62 -3.06
N ALA A 332 46.80 48.04 -3.55
CA ALA A 332 46.76 46.95 -4.51
C ALA A 332 46.08 45.72 -3.88
N VAL A 333 44.95 45.29 -4.45
CA VAL A 333 44.34 44.00 -4.14
C VAL A 333 45.13 42.92 -4.88
N VAL A 334 45.81 42.07 -4.13
CA VAL A 334 46.56 40.90 -4.60
C VAL A 334 45.55 39.84 -5.08
N PRO A 335 45.78 39.14 -6.21
CA PRO A 335 44.89 38.07 -6.66
C PRO A 335 45.01 36.86 -5.71
N ALA A 336 43.89 36.39 -5.18
CA ALA A 336 43.82 35.11 -4.50
C ALA A 336 43.82 33.99 -5.56
N GLU A 337 44.80 33.09 -5.46
CA GLU A 337 44.85 31.85 -6.24
C GLU A 337 43.64 30.96 -5.93
N VAL A 338 43.02 30.45 -6.99
CA VAL A 338 41.98 29.43 -6.93
C VAL A 338 42.67 28.07 -7.02
N SER A 339 42.78 27.38 -5.88
CA SER A 339 43.12 25.96 -5.85
C SER A 339 42.00 25.14 -6.50
N GLN A 340 42.35 24.39 -7.53
CA GLN A 340 41.54 23.33 -8.11
C GLN A 340 41.52 22.13 -7.16
N SER A 341 40.34 21.61 -6.86
CA SER A 341 40.10 20.23 -6.41
C SER A 341 38.73 19.79 -6.91
#